data_AF-A0A2S3X8J9-F1
#
_entry.id   AF-A0A2S3X8J9-F1
#
_cell.length_a   1.000
_cell.length_b   1.000
_cell.length_c   1.000
_cell.angle_alpha   90.00
_cell.angle_beta   90.00
_cell.angle_gamma   90.00
#
_symmetry.space_group_name_H-M   'P 1'
#
loop_
_entity.id
_entity.type
_entity.pdbx_description
1 polymer ?
#
loop_
_entity_poly.entity_id
_entity_poly.type
_entity_poly.pdbx_seq_one_letter_code
_entity_poly.pdbx_strand_id
1 'polypeptide(L)'
;MSNWIKCSDRLPELQDDSVLAYADGTSLHAGRHAWPKGGMDMVHIQDYFGDVTAGLDEAGNQLYTKIYLSNGVTHWQPLPSPPTE
;
A
#
# COMPACT_ATOMS: atom_id res chain seq x y z
N MET A 1 -5.48 9.04 -19.85
CA MET A 1 -4.43 9.10 -18.81
C MET A 1 -4.88 8.22 -17.66
N SER A 2 -3.97 7.43 -17.10
CA SER A 2 -4.29 6.52 -15.99
C SER A 2 -4.33 7.30 -14.67
N ASN A 3 -5.33 7.04 -13.81
CA ASN A 3 -5.46 7.67 -12.48
C ASN A 3 -4.54 7.04 -11.41
N TRP A 4 -3.71 6.06 -11.79
CA TRP A 4 -2.74 5.43 -10.90
C TRP A 4 -1.64 6.40 -10.46
N ILE A 5 -1.47 6.53 -9.15
CA ILE A 5 -0.44 7.32 -8.48
C ILE A 5 0.61 6.36 -7.95
N LYS A 6 1.89 6.58 -8.29
CA LYS A 6 2.99 5.81 -7.70
C LYS A 6 3.12 6.11 -6.22
N CYS A 7 3.30 5.08 -5.41
CA CYS A 7 3.53 5.22 -3.98
C CYS A 7 4.81 6.03 -3.67
N SER A 8 5.81 5.96 -4.55
CA SER A 8 7.04 6.76 -4.45
C SER A 8 6.81 8.26 -4.68
N ASP A 9 5.76 8.62 -5.42
CA ASP A 9 5.46 10.01 -5.77
C ASP A 9 4.59 10.63 -4.68
N ARG A 10 3.55 9.90 -4.24
CA ARG A 10 2.65 10.31 -3.17
C ARG A 10 1.90 9.11 -2.59
N LEU A 11 1.75 9.10 -1.26
CA LEU A 11 0.87 8.17 -0.55
C LEU A 11 -0.54 8.75 -0.40
N PRO A 12 -1.58 7.92 -0.26
CA PRO A 12 -2.90 8.41 0.12
C PRO A 12 -2.85 9.10 1.50
N GLU A 13 -3.76 10.05 1.72
CA GLU A 13 -3.93 10.65 3.04
C GLU A 13 -4.47 9.61 4.02
N LEU A 14 -3.90 9.55 5.23
CA LEU A 14 -4.30 8.56 6.22
C LEU A 14 -5.71 8.88 6.77
N GLN A 15 -6.68 8.07 6.37
CA GLN A 15 -8.08 8.16 6.78
C GLN A 15 -8.73 6.78 6.77
N ASP A 16 -9.86 6.64 7.45
CA ASP A 16 -10.70 5.43 7.45
C ASP A 16 -11.46 5.33 6.11
N ASP A 17 -10.76 4.84 5.08
CA ASP A 17 -11.24 4.72 3.70
C ASP A 17 -10.41 3.68 2.94
N SER A 18 -10.78 3.38 1.70
CA SER A 18 -10.12 2.38 0.86
C SER A 18 -9.69 2.94 -0.51
N VAL A 19 -8.65 2.33 -1.06
CA VAL A 19 -8.14 2.62 -2.41
C VAL A 19 -7.99 1.33 -3.20
N LEU A 20 -7.96 1.43 -4.52
CA LEU A 20 -7.43 0.35 -5.35
C LEU A 20 -5.91 0.41 -5.30
N ALA A 21 -5.26 -0.72 -5.01
CA ALA A 21 -3.83 -0.89 -5.03
C ALA A 21 -3.41 -1.78 -6.20
N TYR A 22 -2.20 -1.57 -6.70
CA TYR A 22 -1.63 -2.32 -7.82
C TYR A 22 -0.17 -2.68 -7.57
N ALA A 23 0.20 -3.91 -7.91
CA ALA A 23 1.57 -4.41 -7.89
C ALA A 23 2.08 -4.61 -9.33
N ASP A 24 3.07 -3.82 -9.74
CA ASP A 24 3.73 -3.98 -11.04
C ASP A 24 4.89 -5.01 -11.02
N GLY A 25 5.16 -5.58 -9.84
CA GLY A 25 6.25 -6.53 -9.60
C GLY A 25 7.64 -5.89 -9.51
N THR A 26 7.75 -4.58 -9.29
CA THR A 26 9.04 -3.86 -9.24
C THR A 26 9.45 -3.40 -7.84
N SER A 27 8.60 -3.58 -6.82
CA SER A 27 8.95 -3.18 -5.44
C SER A 27 10.19 -3.92 -4.95
N LEU A 28 11.19 -3.17 -4.49
CA LEU A 28 12.43 -3.69 -3.92
C LEU A 28 12.24 -4.36 -2.55
N HIS A 29 11.11 -4.10 -1.90
CA HIS A 29 10.77 -4.61 -0.57
C HIS A 29 9.79 -5.80 -0.62
N ALA A 30 9.40 -6.21 -1.83
CA ALA A 30 8.50 -7.33 -2.06
C ALA A 30 9.08 -8.63 -1.47
N GLY A 31 8.41 -9.17 -0.47
CA GLY A 31 8.77 -10.45 0.15
C GLY A 31 8.10 -11.64 -0.55
N ARG A 32 8.17 -12.82 0.08
CA ARG A 32 7.49 -14.05 -0.39
C ARG A 32 5.96 -13.91 -0.52
N HIS A 33 5.39 -12.91 0.14
CA HIS A 33 3.96 -12.61 0.16
C HIS A 33 3.57 -11.47 -0.78
N ALA A 34 4.50 -11.00 -1.62
CA ALA A 34 4.20 -9.97 -2.59
C ALA A 34 3.16 -10.44 -3.60
N TRP A 35 2.30 -9.51 -4.00
CA TRP A 35 1.31 -9.74 -5.02
C TRP A 35 2.01 -10.05 -6.36
N PRO A 36 1.42 -10.90 -7.22
CA PRO A 36 1.96 -11.14 -8.54
C PRO A 36 1.98 -9.85 -9.36
N LYS A 37 2.89 -9.76 -10.34
CA LYS A 37 2.88 -8.66 -11.31
C LYS A 37 1.52 -8.59 -12.00
N GLY A 38 0.90 -7.41 -11.97
CA GLY A 38 -0.45 -7.21 -12.47
C GLY A 38 -1.54 -7.35 -11.39
N GLY A 39 -1.18 -7.78 -10.17
CA GLY A 39 -2.10 -7.95 -9.06
C GLY A 39 -2.74 -6.63 -8.66
N MET A 40 -4.05 -6.66 -8.42
CA MET A 40 -4.86 -5.50 -8.07
C MET A 40 -5.92 -5.92 -7.07
N ASP A 41 -6.09 -5.13 -6.01
CA ASP A 41 -7.13 -5.35 -5.01
C ASP A 41 -7.50 -4.04 -4.32
N MET A 42 -8.62 -4.03 -3.62
CA MET A 42 -9.01 -2.96 -2.71
C MET A 42 -8.29 -3.14 -1.37
N VAL A 43 -7.73 -2.06 -0.83
CA VAL A 43 -7.04 -2.06 0.47
C VAL A 43 -7.51 -0.91 1.34
N HIS A 44 -7.57 -1.15 2.65
CA HIS A 44 -7.82 -0.10 3.64
C HIS A 44 -6.58 0.80 3.77
N ILE A 45 -6.77 2.13 3.74
CA ILE A 45 -5.66 3.08 3.65
C ILE A 45 -4.78 3.03 4.91
N GLN A 46 -5.38 3.05 6.10
CA GLN A 46 -4.59 3.05 7.34
C GLN A 46 -3.78 1.77 7.51
N ASP A 47 -4.33 0.63 7.09
CA ASP A 47 -3.65 -0.67 7.23
C ASP A 47 -2.46 -0.75 6.28
N TYR A 48 -2.64 -0.33 5.02
CA TYR A 48 -1.61 -0.49 4.00
C TYR A 48 -0.52 0.58 4.03
N PHE A 49 -0.91 1.83 4.32
CA PHE A 49 -0.03 3.00 4.18
C PHE A 49 0.31 3.66 5.52
N GLY A 50 -0.40 3.32 6.60
CA GLY A 50 -0.05 3.70 7.97
C GLY A 50 1.16 2.95 8.51
N ASP A 51 1.64 3.39 9.67
CA ASP A 51 2.73 2.72 10.37
C ASP A 51 2.21 1.45 11.06
N VAL A 52 2.82 0.32 10.74
CA VAL A 52 2.61 -0.96 11.42
C VAL A 52 3.88 -1.38 12.12
N THR A 53 3.75 -2.07 13.25
CA THR A 53 4.91 -2.55 14.03
C THR A 53 5.73 -3.56 13.22
N ALA A 54 7.05 -3.39 13.24
CA ALA A 54 8.01 -4.18 12.46
C ALA A 54 9.09 -4.85 13.35
N GLY A 55 8.68 -5.32 14.54
CA GLY A 55 9.61 -5.92 15.51
C GLY A 55 10.39 -4.88 16.32
N LEU A 56 11.46 -5.31 16.98
CA LEU A 56 12.30 -4.47 17.83
C LEU A 56 13.73 -4.36 17.26
N ASP A 57 14.42 -3.26 17.54
CA ASP A 57 15.86 -3.14 17.28
C ASP A 57 16.72 -3.83 18.37
N GLU A 58 18.05 -3.79 18.22
CA GLU A 58 19.00 -4.40 19.17
C GLU A 58 18.92 -3.81 20.59
N ALA A 59 18.43 -2.58 20.73
CA ALA A 59 18.24 -1.90 22.01
C ALA A 59 16.83 -2.12 22.60
N GLY A 60 15.96 -2.84 21.89
CA GLY A 60 14.58 -3.11 22.29
C GLY A 60 13.57 -2.02 21.92
N ASN A 61 13.94 -1.05 21.07
CA ASN A 61 13.01 -0.02 20.59
C ASN A 61 12.09 -0.59 19.49
N GLN A 62 10.83 -0.16 19.48
CA GLN A 62 9.85 -0.55 18.47
C GLN A 62 10.21 0.04 17.10
N LEU A 63 10.33 -0.83 16.09
CA LEU A 63 10.46 -0.46 14.69
C LEU A 63 9.08 -0.38 14.03
N TYR A 64 8.96 0.43 12.99
CA TYR A 64 7.74 0.59 12.20
C TYR A 64 8.03 0.45 10.70
N THR A 65 7.03 -0.03 9.96
CA THR A 65 7.05 -0.15 8.50
C THR A 65 5.65 0.11 7.94
N LYS A 66 5.44 -0.15 6.64
CA LYS A 66 4.16 -0.02 5.94
C LYS A 66 3.87 -1.30 5.17
N ILE A 67 2.65 -1.83 5.25
CA ILE A 67 2.28 -3.12 4.64
C ILE A 67 2.42 -3.10 3.12
N TYR A 68 2.16 -1.97 2.45
CA TYR A 68 2.26 -1.88 0.99
C TYR A 68 3.66 -2.25 0.46
N LEU A 69 4.72 -2.01 1.24
CA LEU A 69 6.10 -2.34 0.89
C LEU A 69 6.31 -3.85 0.77
N SER A 70 5.90 -4.60 1.79
CA SER A 70 6.08 -6.06 1.84
C SER A 70 5.20 -6.79 0.83
N ASN A 71 4.03 -6.23 0.52
CA ASN A 71 3.08 -6.80 -0.45
C ASN A 71 3.43 -6.42 -1.90
N GLY A 72 4.46 -5.61 -2.11
CA GLY A 72 4.93 -5.26 -3.46
C GLY A 72 3.99 -4.30 -4.21
N VAL A 73 3.12 -3.60 -3.50
CA VAL A 73 2.24 -2.58 -4.07
C VAL A 73 3.09 -1.38 -4.48
N THR A 74 2.90 -0.90 -5.71
CA THR A 74 3.66 0.22 -6.25
C THR A 74 2.80 1.39 -6.66
N HIS A 75 1.51 1.17 -6.90
CA HIS A 75 0.58 2.23 -7.29
C HIS A 75 -0.74 2.12 -6.53
N TRP A 76 -1.43 3.24 -6.40
CA TRP A 76 -2.79 3.30 -5.87
C TRP A 76 -3.64 4.27 -6.69
N GLN A 77 -4.96 4.17 -6.59
CA GLN A 77 -5.88 5.19 -7.07
C GLN A 77 -7.12 5.24 -6.16
N PRO A 78 -7.83 6.38 -6.09
CA PRO A 78 -9.11 6.45 -5.41
C PRO A 78 -10.09 5.42 -5.96
N LEU A 79 -10.99 4.94 -5.09
CA LEU A 79 -12.13 4.16 -5.56
C LEU A 79 -13.02 5.03 -6.46
N PRO A 80 -13.75 4.41 -7.42
CA PRO A 80 -14.75 5.15 -8.19
C PRO A 80 -15.80 5.72 -7.24
N SER A 81 -16.38 6.87 -7.62
CA SER A 81 -17.53 7.40 -6.90
C SER A 81 -18.65 6.35 -6.81
N PRO A 82 -19.37 6.27 -5.69
CA PRO A 82 -20.51 5.38 -5.57
C PRO A 82 -21.57 5.74 -6.64
N PRO A 83 -22.42 4.77 -7.04
CA PRO A 83 -23.51 5.05 -7.98
C PRO A 83 -24.43 6.14 -7.41
N THR A 84 -24.93 7.00 -8.29
CA THR A 84 -26.01 7.95 -7.99
C THR A 84 -27.34 7.35 -8.46
N GLU A 85 -28.43 7.65 -7.75
CA GLU A 85 -29.79 7.35 -8.21
C GLU A 85 -30.19 8.21 -9.42
#